data_AF-A0A3S0AWB7-F1
#
_entry.id   AF-A0A3S0AWB7-F1
#
_cell.length_a   1.000
_cell.length_b   1.000
_cell.length_c   1.000
_cell.angle_alpha   90.00
_cell.angle_beta   90.00
_cell.angle_gamma   90.00
#
_symmetry.space_group_name_H-M   'P 1'
#
loop_
_entity.id
_entity.type
_entity.pdbx_description
1 polymer ?
#
loop_
_entity_poly.entity_id
_entity_poly.type
_entity_poly.pdbx_seq_one_letter_code
_entity_poly.pdbx_strand_id
1 'polypeptide(L)'
;MSSYARGQAAEDTAAQYLANKQYRIIDRNWRTKWCEIDIVARKDDCVYFVEVKYRKTAFSGNGLDYITQTKLIQMSRAAESWVQANDWRRQYDLAVIALTGNPPVVTRALFTL
;
A
#
# COMPACT_ATOMS: atom_id res chain seq x y z
N MET A 1 -18.37 -10.83 -8.74
CA MET A 1 -17.68 -9.53 -8.54
C MET A 1 -16.62 -9.35 -9.61
N SER A 2 -16.65 -8.23 -10.34
CA SER A 2 -15.64 -7.89 -11.36
C SER A 2 -14.24 -7.74 -10.74
N SER A 3 -13.20 -7.72 -11.57
CA SER A 3 -11.84 -7.41 -11.11
C SER A 3 -11.77 -6.03 -10.46
N TYR A 4 -12.40 -5.04 -11.08
CA TYR A 4 -12.47 -3.65 -10.60
C TYR A 4 -13.15 -3.54 -9.22
N ALA A 5 -14.37 -4.07 -9.07
CA ALA A 5 -15.10 -4.01 -7.80
C ALA A 5 -14.35 -4.73 -6.66
N ARG A 6 -13.57 -5.75 -7.01
CA ARG A 6 -12.73 -6.48 -6.05
C ARG A 6 -11.48 -5.70 -5.65
N GLY A 7 -10.87 -4.98 -6.59
CA GLY A 7 -9.77 -4.06 -6.31
C GLY A 7 -10.22 -2.97 -5.34
N GLN A 8 -11.35 -2.33 -5.62
CA GLN A 8 -11.93 -1.30 -4.76
C GLN A 8 -12.20 -1.83 -3.34
N ALA A 9 -12.87 -2.98 -3.22
CA ALA A 9 -13.16 -3.58 -1.92
C ALA A 9 -11.89 -3.98 -1.15
N ALA A 10 -10.83 -4.41 -1.87
CA ALA A 10 -9.56 -4.75 -1.25
C ALA A 10 -8.84 -3.49 -0.71
N GLU A 11 -8.86 -2.39 -1.48
CA GLU A 11 -8.30 -1.11 -1.06
C GLU A 11 -9.08 -0.51 0.12
N ASP A 12 -10.42 -0.56 0.10
CA ASP A 12 -11.26 -0.13 1.21
C ASP A 12 -10.94 -0.91 2.50
N THR A 13 -10.79 -2.24 2.37
CA THR A 13 -10.44 -3.10 3.50
C THR A 13 -9.02 -2.79 4.03
N ALA A 14 -8.06 -2.53 3.14
CA ALA A 14 -6.71 -2.14 3.53
C ALA A 14 -6.67 -0.78 4.24
N ALA A 15 -7.41 0.21 3.74
CA ALA A 15 -7.54 1.52 4.37
C ALA A 15 -8.19 1.40 5.76
N GLN A 16 -9.23 0.59 5.90
CA GLN A 16 -9.87 0.34 7.20
C GLN A 16 -8.94 -0.40 8.17
N TYR A 17 -8.16 -1.37 7.69
CA TYR A 17 -7.13 -2.04 8.50
C TYR A 17 -6.11 -1.03 9.04
N LEU A 18 -5.60 -0.15 8.18
CA LEU A 18 -4.66 0.92 8.55
C LEU A 18 -5.28 1.88 9.57
N ALA A 19 -6.51 2.34 9.34
CA ALA A 19 -7.23 3.22 10.25
C ALA A 19 -7.43 2.59 11.64
N ASN A 20 -7.82 1.31 11.69
CA ASN A 20 -7.94 0.55 12.94
C ASN A 20 -6.60 0.39 13.68
N LYS A 21 -5.48 0.49 12.95
CA LYS A 21 -4.11 0.50 13.49
C LYS A 21 -3.58 1.91 13.76
N GLN A 22 -4.48 2.91 13.78
CA GLN A 22 -4.22 4.33 14.07
C GLN A 22 -3.37 5.04 13.01
N TYR A 23 -3.32 4.51 11.79
CA TYR A 23 -2.77 5.26 10.66
C TYR A 23 -3.83 6.26 10.16
N ARG A 24 -3.39 7.48 9.86
CA ARG A 24 -4.19 8.47 9.14
C ARG A 24 -4.01 8.24 7.64
N ILE A 25 -5.09 8.01 6.91
CA ILE A 25 -5.06 7.98 5.45
C ILE A 25 -4.88 9.42 4.95
N ILE A 26 -3.82 9.65 4.18
CA ILE A 26 -3.51 10.94 3.54
C ILE A 26 -4.16 10.99 2.16
N ASP A 27 -3.99 9.93 1.38
CA ASP A 27 -4.49 9.85 0.00
C ASP A 27 -4.75 8.40 -0.42
N ARG A 28 -5.54 8.22 -1.47
CA ARG A 28 -5.93 6.93 -2.06
C ARG A 28 -5.84 7.01 -3.59
N ASN A 29 -5.39 5.93 -4.23
CA ASN A 29 -5.15 5.88 -5.68
C ASN A 29 -4.27 7.06 -6.16
N TRP A 30 -3.20 7.37 -5.41
CA TRP A 30 -2.35 8.52 -5.67
C TRP A 30 -1.46 8.25 -6.90
N ARG A 31 -1.72 8.99 -7.99
CA ARG A 31 -1.04 8.81 -9.28
C ARG A 31 0.18 9.71 -9.39
N THR A 32 1.29 9.13 -9.81
CA THR A 32 2.52 9.85 -10.16
C THR A 32 2.94 9.53 -11.59
N LYS A 33 3.98 10.21 -12.08
CA LYS A 33 4.59 9.88 -13.37
C LYS A 33 5.29 8.50 -13.39
N TRP A 34 5.54 7.90 -12.22
CA TRP A 34 6.28 6.64 -12.08
C TRP A 34 5.35 5.45 -11.94
N CYS A 35 4.37 5.56 -11.04
CA CYS A 35 3.33 4.59 -10.79
C CYS A 35 2.16 5.20 -10.02
N GLU A 36 1.10 4.42 -9.86
CA GLU A 36 0.07 4.63 -8.85
C GLU A 36 0.49 3.98 -7.52
N ILE A 37 0.24 4.69 -6.42
CA ILE A 37 0.31 4.20 -5.04
C ILE A 37 -1.11 4.06 -4.52
N ASP A 38 -1.50 2.86 -4.12
CA ASP A 38 -2.89 2.58 -3.74
C ASP A 38 -3.31 3.38 -2.50
N ILE A 39 -2.45 3.45 -1.48
CA ILE A 39 -2.73 4.22 -0.26
C ILE A 39 -1.47 4.97 0.21
N VAL A 40 -1.60 6.26 0.52
CA VAL A 40 -0.62 7.02 1.29
C VAL A 40 -1.16 7.20 2.69
N ALA A 41 -0.44 6.75 3.70
CA ALA A 41 -0.87 6.80 5.09
C ALA A 41 0.23 7.37 5.98
N ARG A 42 -0.14 7.95 7.12
CA ARG A 42 0.80 8.45 8.12
C ARG A 42 0.52 7.83 9.47
N LYS A 43 1.58 7.48 10.18
CA LYS A 43 1.53 7.16 11.60
C LYS A 43 2.76 7.75 12.27
N ASP A 44 2.53 8.46 13.36
CA ASP A 44 3.57 9.19 14.08
C ASP A 44 4.36 10.11 13.14
N ASP A 45 5.68 9.92 13.10
CA ASP A 45 6.64 10.66 12.29
C ASP A 45 7.07 9.92 11.01
N CYS A 46 6.26 8.96 10.55
CA CYS A 46 6.50 8.21 9.33
C CYS A 46 5.31 8.27 8.34
N VAL A 47 5.63 8.42 7.06
CA VAL A 47 4.68 8.31 5.94
C VAL A 47 4.92 6.99 5.21
N TYR A 48 3.85 6.24 5.00
CA TYR A 48 3.86 4.92 4.38
C TYR A 48 3.20 4.98 3.02
N PHE A 49 3.91 4.50 2.00
CA PHE A 49 3.42 4.35 0.64
C PHE A 49 3.08 2.88 0.41
N VAL A 50 1.78 2.58 0.39
CA VAL A 50 1.25 1.24 0.51
C VAL A 50 0.70 0.74 -0.82
N GLU A 51 1.16 -0.42 -1.26
CA GLU A 51 0.56 -1.19 -2.35
C GLU A 51 -0.40 -2.25 -1.77
N VAL A 52 -1.56 -2.39 -2.39
CA VAL A 52 -2.61 -3.33 -2.02
C VAL A 52 -2.64 -4.48 -3.04
N LYS A 53 -2.50 -5.71 -2.55
CA LYS A 53 -2.49 -6.91 -3.38
C LYS A 53 -3.59 -7.88 -3.00
N TYR A 54 -4.60 -8.00 -3.85
CA TYR A 54 -5.60 -9.05 -3.74
C TYR A 54 -5.14 -10.34 -4.45
N ARG A 55 -5.32 -11.49 -3.79
CA ARG A 55 -5.15 -12.83 -4.40
C ARG A 55 -6.33 -13.73 -4.03
N LYS A 56 -6.74 -14.63 -4.94
CA LYS A 56 -7.82 -15.61 -4.67
C LYS A 56 -7.43 -16.68 -3.67
N THR A 57 -6.15 -17.03 -3.59
CA THR A 57 -5.61 -18.03 -2.67
C THR A 57 -4.52 -17.41 -1.81
N ALA A 58 -4.44 -17.81 -0.53
CA ALA A 58 -3.36 -17.40 0.35
C ALA A 58 -2.03 -18.03 -0.13
N PHE A 59 -0.95 -17.25 -0.12
CA PHE A 59 0.38 -17.70 -0.57
C PHE A 59 1.18 -18.23 0.62
N SER A 60 2.09 -19.18 0.37
CA SER A 60 3.01 -19.78 1.37
C SER A 60 4.42 -19.14 1.39
N GLY A 61 4.58 -17.94 0.83
CA GLY A 61 5.88 -17.27 0.63
C GLY A 61 6.21 -16.15 1.63
N ASN A 62 7.42 -15.58 1.50
CA ASN A 62 8.07 -14.77 2.53
C ASN A 62 7.66 -13.30 2.59
N GLY A 63 6.80 -12.80 1.69
CA GLY A 63 6.33 -11.42 1.74
C GLY A 63 6.89 -10.49 0.65
N LEU A 64 8.08 -10.78 0.13
CA LEU A 64 8.69 -10.02 -0.96
C LEU A 64 8.21 -10.48 -2.34
N ASP A 65 7.72 -11.72 -2.45
CA ASP A 65 7.08 -12.25 -3.67
C ASP A 65 5.82 -11.45 -4.10
N TYR A 66 5.34 -10.53 -3.26
CA TYR A 66 4.13 -9.76 -3.47
C TYR A 66 4.35 -8.52 -4.35
N ILE A 67 5.59 -8.08 -4.51
CA ILE A 67 5.96 -6.89 -5.28
C ILE A 67 7.19 -7.15 -6.14
N THR A 68 7.11 -6.76 -7.41
CA THR A 68 8.26 -6.92 -8.31
C THR A 68 9.32 -5.85 -8.01
N GLN A 69 10.58 -6.16 -8.30
CA GLN A 69 11.67 -5.18 -8.16
C GLN A 69 11.40 -3.88 -8.94
N THR A 70 10.82 -3.99 -10.15
CA THR A 70 10.41 -2.83 -10.95
C THR A 70 9.38 -1.96 -10.22
N LYS A 71 8.37 -2.58 -9.60
CA LYS A 71 7.32 -1.86 -8.87
C LYS A 71 7.89 -1.22 -7.60
N LEU A 72 8.80 -1.89 -6.88
CA LEU A 72 9.53 -1.29 -5.75
C LEU A 72 10.28 -0.03 -6.17
N ILE A 73 11.08 -0.09 -7.25
CA ILE A 73 11.82 1.07 -7.76
C ILE A 73 10.88 2.22 -8.15
N GLN A 74 9.75 1.92 -8.79
CA GLN A 74 8.75 2.93 -9.15
C GLN A 74 8.12 3.57 -7.90
N MET A 75 7.79 2.76 -6.88
CA MET A 75 7.25 3.24 -5.62
C MET A 75 8.25 4.11 -4.85
N SER A 76 9.53 3.73 -4.82
CA SER A 76 10.59 4.54 -4.21
C SER A 76 10.65 5.93 -4.87
N ARG A 77 10.63 5.99 -6.20
CA ARG A 77 10.65 7.27 -6.93
C ARG A 77 9.38 8.10 -6.69
N ALA A 78 8.22 7.45 -6.59
CA ALA A 78 6.98 8.12 -6.24
C ALA A 78 7.05 8.71 -4.82
N ALA A 79 7.48 7.92 -3.83
CA ALA A 79 7.67 8.35 -2.45
C ALA A 79 8.64 9.54 -2.34
N GLU A 80 9.79 9.48 -3.01
CA GLU A 80 10.76 10.58 -3.08
C GLU A 80 10.13 11.86 -3.65
N SER A 81 9.27 11.73 -4.66
CA SER A 81 8.58 12.88 -5.26
C SER A 81 7.59 13.51 -4.27
N TRP A 82 6.87 12.69 -3.49
CA TRP A 82 5.98 13.17 -2.42
C TRP A 82 6.77 13.90 -1.33
N VAL A 83 7.87 13.29 -0.87
CA VAL A 83 8.74 13.84 0.17
C VAL A 83 9.25 15.22 -0.20
N GLN A 84 9.75 15.38 -1.43
CA GLN A 84 10.24 16.66 -1.93
C GLN A 84 9.11 17.70 -2.04
N ALA A 85 7.96 17.32 -2.59
CA ALA A 85 6.83 18.22 -2.79
C ALA A 85 6.20 18.72 -1.47
N ASN A 86 6.32 17.94 -0.39
CA ASN A 86 5.73 18.25 0.91
C ASN A 86 6.77 18.74 1.95
N ASP A 87 8.03 18.99 1.54
CA ASP A 87 9.16 19.30 2.44
C ASP A 87 9.22 18.34 3.66
N TRP A 88 8.96 17.04 3.43
CA TRP A 88 8.89 16.06 4.51
C TRP A 88 10.30 15.60 4.90
N ARG A 89 10.76 15.99 6.08
CA ARG A 89 12.14 15.70 6.55
C ARG A 89 12.24 14.54 7.53
N ARG A 90 11.15 13.79 7.72
CA ARG A 90 11.09 12.66 8.65
C ARG A 90 11.11 11.34 7.88
N GLN A 91 10.81 10.24 8.56
CA GLN A 91 10.87 8.91 7.96
C GLN A 91 9.76 8.73 6.92
N TYR A 92 10.06 7.93 5.90
CA TYR A 92 9.06 7.34 5.05
C TYR A 92 9.42 5.88 4.78
N ASP A 93 8.43 5.09 4.42
CA ASP A 93 8.61 3.67 4.17
C ASP A 93 7.68 3.17 3.06
N LEU A 94 8.10 2.09 2.39
CA LEU A 94 7.27 1.37 1.45
C LEU A 94 6.62 0.19 2.17
N ALA A 95 5.36 -0.09 1.84
CA ALA A 95 4.63 -1.17 2.46
C ALA A 95 3.74 -1.90 1.45
N VAL A 96 3.41 -3.15 1.78
CA VAL A 96 2.45 -3.97 1.02
C VAL A 96 1.43 -4.55 1.98
N ILE A 97 0.15 -4.44 1.62
CA ILE A 97 -0.96 -5.14 2.29
C ILE A 97 -1.55 -6.17 1.34
N ALA A 98 -1.52 -7.43 1.76
CA ALA A 98 -2.07 -8.54 1.01
C ALA A 98 -3.45 -8.94 1.55
N LEU A 99 -4.39 -9.19 0.63
CA LEU A 99 -5.77 -9.59 0.94
C LEU A 99 -6.19 -10.83 0.16
N THR A 100 -7.12 -11.59 0.74
CA THR A 100 -7.78 -12.72 0.08
C THR A 100 -9.25 -12.82 0.46
N GLY A 101 -9.99 -13.75 -0.14
CA GLY A 101 -11.38 -14.04 0.21
C GLY A 101 -12.42 -13.14 -0.48
N ASN A 102 -13.69 -13.35 -0.14
CA ASN A 102 -14.81 -12.51 -0.53
C ASN A 102 -15.89 -12.57 0.58
N PRO A 103 -16.01 -11.55 1.45
CA PRO A 103 -15.35 -10.24 1.38
C PRO A 103 -13.82 -10.32 1.57
N PRO A 104 -13.04 -9.35 1.06
CA PRO A 104 -11.60 -9.31 1.27
C PRO A 104 -11.23 -9.23 2.76
N VAL A 105 -10.18 -9.94 3.15
CA VAL A 105 -9.60 -9.92 4.49
C VAL A 105 -8.10 -9.77 4.37
N VAL A 106 -7.50 -8.91 5.20
CA VAL A 106 -6.05 -8.74 5.28
C VAL A 106 -5.41 -10.03 5.81
N THR A 107 -4.52 -10.63 5.02
CA THR A 107 -3.76 -11.82 5.42
C THR A 107 -2.35 -11.47 5.88
N ARG A 108 -1.79 -10.37 5.34
CA ARG A 108 -0.45 -9.92 5.68
C ARG A 108 -0.31 -8.42 5.45
N ALA A 109 0.43 -7.77 6.33
CA ALA A 109 0.90 -6.40 6.13
C ALA A 109 2.41 -6.39 6.38
N LEU A 110 3.16 -5.88 5.42
CA LEU A 110 4.61 -5.75 5.49
C LEU A 110 4.93 -4.27 5.43
N PHE A 111 5.53 -3.79 6.51
CA PHE A 111 6.10 -2.46 6.62
C PHE A 111 7.61 -2.66 6.59
N THR A 112 8.31 -1.86 5.80
CA THR A 112 9.74 -1.97 5.47
C THR A 112 10.01 -3.03 4.40
N LEU A 113 10.10 -2.56 3.15
CA LEU A 113 10.41 -3.35 1.95
C LEU A 113 11.79 -3.03 1.39
#